data_AF-A0A5R9P070-F1
#
_entry.id   AF-A0A5R9P070-F1
#
_cell.length_a   1.000
_cell.length_b   1.000
_cell.length_c   1.000
_cell.angle_alpha   90.00
_cell.angle_beta   90.00
_cell.angle_gamma   90.00
#
_symmetry.space_group_name_H-M   'P 1'
#
loop_
_entity.id
_entity.type
_entity.pdbx_description
1 polymer ?
#
loop_
_entity_poly.entity_id
_entity_poly.type
_entity_poly.pdbx_seq_one_letter_code
_entity_poly.pdbx_strand_id
1 'polypeptide(L)'
;MAKAKIRQSPGQGSKIDTFHFDVQQVIGEVSDGEGNSKDRILQRKVSFDLFMVKRFDESTDLPPPAAVTDVSFRLFCEETKDEVFGSDVSVMLKDMRSRLDKRFRITWKPWFLVKIDPARIYEGSGSGLTISWEDIERGEAYDGSVLMRRWDRYAQLHSSHWKVSTWPKNFIEKNKMLAAIEATPENRAALELARDQIDELRRVLVERVGPKFIEQTLRTLMGGGNFLLQHHADDE
;
A
#
# COMPACT_ATOMS: atom_id res chain seq x y z
N MET A 1 -10.22 -30.16 22.53
CA MET A 1 -9.05 -29.24 22.46
C MET A 1 -8.03 -29.82 21.47
N ALA A 2 -7.85 -29.20 20.32
CA ALA A 2 -6.91 -29.67 19.30
C ALA A 2 -5.47 -29.33 19.72
N LYS A 3 -4.64 -30.34 19.99
CA LYS A 3 -3.19 -30.17 20.17
C LYS A 3 -2.59 -29.85 18.80
N ALA A 4 -2.16 -28.60 18.59
CA ALA A 4 -1.37 -28.24 17.43
C ALA A 4 -0.09 -29.08 17.44
N LYS A 5 0.09 -29.95 16.44
CA LYS A 5 1.34 -30.71 16.24
C LYS A 5 2.43 -29.70 15.85
N ILE A 6 3.27 -29.33 16.83
CA ILE A 6 4.51 -28.58 16.57
C ILE A 6 5.40 -29.50 15.72
N ARG A 7 5.52 -29.20 14.42
CA ARG A 7 6.50 -29.86 13.56
C ARG A 7 7.87 -29.33 13.98
N GLN A 8 8.59 -30.11 14.78
CA GLN A 8 9.99 -29.86 15.09
C GLN A 8 10.83 -30.32 13.89
N SER A 9 11.46 -29.38 13.18
CA SER A 9 12.47 -29.71 12.18
C SER A 9 13.80 -29.95 12.92
N PRO A 10 14.54 -31.04 12.65
CA PRO A 10 15.81 -31.31 13.32
C PRO A 10 16.76 -30.11 13.21
N GLY A 11 17.23 -29.59 14.35
CA GLY A 11 18.22 -28.49 14.41
C GLY A 11 17.71 -27.08 14.10
N GLN A 12 16.42 -26.86 13.80
CA GLN A 12 15.90 -25.54 13.43
C GLN A 12 15.02 -24.87 14.50
N GLY A 13 14.64 -25.59 15.56
CA GLY A 13 13.75 -25.08 16.60
C GLY A 13 12.27 -25.37 16.34
N SER A 14 11.38 -24.67 17.06
CA SER A 14 9.93 -24.84 16.91
C SER A 14 9.39 -23.88 15.86
N LYS A 15 8.81 -24.40 14.77
CA LYS A 15 8.16 -23.55 13.76
C LYS A 15 6.97 -22.80 14.39
N ILE A 16 7.00 -21.48 14.28
CA ILE A 16 5.95 -20.58 14.76
C ILE A 16 5.01 -20.22 13.62
N ASP A 17 5.56 -19.80 12.49
CA ASP A 17 4.79 -19.18 11.42
C ASP A 17 5.44 -19.37 10.04
N THR A 18 4.71 -19.04 8.98
CA THR A 18 5.17 -19.03 7.59
C THR A 18 4.76 -17.72 6.94
N PHE A 19 5.74 -17.00 6.41
CA PHE A 19 5.52 -15.78 5.66
C PHE A 19 5.68 -16.03 4.17
N HIS A 20 5.02 -15.20 3.37
CA HIS A 20 5.06 -15.28 1.92
C HIS A 20 5.64 -14.00 1.33
N PHE A 21 6.52 -14.15 0.35
CA PHE A 21 7.09 -13.07 -0.44
C PHE A 21 6.73 -13.30 -1.91
N ASP A 22 6.13 -12.32 -2.55
CA ASP A 22 5.82 -12.39 -3.98
C ASP A 22 7.09 -12.07 -4.78
N VAL A 23 7.45 -12.95 -5.72
CA VAL A 23 8.64 -12.84 -6.56
C VAL A 23 8.27 -13.11 -8.01
N GLN A 24 8.96 -12.47 -8.95
CA GLN A 24 8.93 -12.86 -10.35
C GLN A 24 10.17 -13.68 -10.70
N GLN A 25 9.97 -14.86 -11.29
CA GLN A 25 11.02 -15.76 -11.72
C GLN A 25 10.89 -16.02 -13.22
N VAL A 26 12.00 -15.94 -13.95
CA VAL A 26 12.08 -16.35 -15.37
C VAL A 26 12.11 -17.88 -15.44
N ILE A 27 11.19 -18.48 -16.18
CA ILE A 27 11.02 -19.94 -16.30
C ILE A 27 11.51 -20.49 -17.65
N GLY A 28 11.84 -19.63 -18.61
CA GLY A 28 12.45 -20.01 -19.89
C GLY A 28 12.27 -18.95 -20.96
N GLU A 29 12.76 -19.19 -22.16
CA GLU A 29 12.59 -18.31 -23.32
C GLU A 29 11.51 -18.87 -24.26
N VAL A 30 10.61 -18.01 -24.71
CA VAL A 30 9.62 -18.30 -25.76
C VAL A 30 10.00 -17.44 -26.97
N SER A 31 10.33 -18.11 -28.07
CA SER A 31 10.54 -17.41 -29.34
C SER A 31 9.21 -16.84 -29.82
N ASP A 32 9.16 -15.54 -30.07
CA ASP A 32 8.11 -15.01 -30.94
C ASP A 32 8.40 -15.44 -32.38
N GLY A 33 7.36 -15.54 -33.21
CA GLY A 33 7.46 -16.01 -34.61
C GLY A 33 8.31 -15.11 -35.51
N GLU A 34 8.89 -14.03 -34.97
CA GLU A 34 9.77 -13.06 -35.63
C GLU A 34 11.25 -13.23 -35.24
N GLY A 35 11.58 -14.23 -34.40
CA GLY A 35 12.97 -14.59 -34.08
C GLY A 35 13.56 -13.86 -32.87
N ASN A 36 12.76 -13.15 -32.07
CA ASN A 36 13.19 -12.62 -30.79
C ASN A 36 12.82 -13.59 -29.66
N SER A 37 13.76 -13.86 -28.75
CA SER A 37 13.48 -14.59 -27.52
C SER A 37 12.83 -13.65 -26.50
N LYS A 38 11.65 -14.03 -26.00
CA LYS A 38 11.01 -13.38 -24.84
C LYS A 38 11.05 -14.30 -23.64
N ASP A 39 11.56 -13.79 -22.53
CA ASP A 39 11.53 -14.48 -21.26
C ASP A 39 10.08 -14.71 -20.80
N ARG A 40 9.77 -15.97 -20.47
CA ARG A 40 8.52 -16.39 -19.85
C ARG A 40 8.64 -16.19 -18.35
N ILE A 41 8.00 -15.13 -17.85
CA ILE A 41 8.00 -14.78 -16.43
C ILE A 41 6.80 -15.42 -15.72
N LEU A 42 7.05 -16.02 -14.56
CA LEU A 42 6.03 -16.49 -13.64
C LEU A 42 6.10 -15.69 -12.34
N GLN A 43 4.95 -15.17 -11.90
CA GLN A 43 4.80 -14.70 -10.53
C GLN A 43 4.68 -15.91 -9.60
N ARG A 44 5.63 -16.04 -8.67
CA ARG A 44 5.69 -17.12 -7.69
C ARG A 44 5.74 -16.53 -6.29
N LYS A 45 5.08 -17.20 -5.34
CA LYS A 45 5.24 -16.94 -3.92
C LYS A 45 6.40 -17.77 -3.37
N VAL A 46 7.41 -17.09 -2.85
CA VAL A 46 8.48 -17.70 -2.06
C VAL A 46 8.04 -17.67 -0.61
N SER A 47 7.96 -18.84 0.04
CA SER A 47 7.69 -18.93 1.46
C SER A 47 8.98 -18.94 2.27
N PHE A 48 8.95 -18.34 3.45
CA PHE A 48 10.00 -18.47 4.43
C PHE A 48 9.40 -18.63 5.83
N ASP A 49 10.03 -19.50 6.61
CA ASP A 49 9.51 -20.01 7.87
C ASP A 49 10.14 -19.29 9.06
N LEU A 50 9.33 -18.99 10.07
CA LEU A 50 9.78 -18.46 11.35
C LEU A 50 9.89 -19.60 12.35
N PHE A 51 11.07 -19.74 12.95
CA PHE A 51 11.35 -20.70 14.00
C PHE A 51 11.70 -19.97 15.30
N MET A 52 11.21 -20.50 16.41
CA MET A 52 11.68 -20.17 17.76
C MET A 52 12.81 -21.12 18.14
N VAL A 53 13.97 -20.56 18.45
CA VAL A 53 15.15 -21.29 18.91
C VAL A 53 15.32 -21.00 20.39
N LYS A 54 15.21 -22.04 21.21
CA LYS A 54 15.45 -21.96 22.65
C LYS A 54 16.85 -22.48 22.94
N ARG A 55 17.65 -21.68 23.65
CA ARG A 55 18.91 -22.13 24.23
C ARG A 55 18.61 -22.59 25.66
N PHE A 56 19.08 -23.79 25.98
CA PHE A 56 18.97 -24.34 27.33
C PHE A 56 20.29 -24.17 28.05
N ASP A 57 20.22 -24.09 29.37
CA ASP A 57 21.41 -24.24 30.21
C ASP A 57 21.91 -25.68 30.07
N GLU A 58 23.16 -25.84 29.60
CA GLU A 58 23.80 -27.16 29.43
C GLU A 58 24.46 -27.64 30.73
N SER A 59 24.28 -26.90 31.84
CA SER A 59 24.66 -27.33 33.19
C SER A 59 24.08 -28.72 33.51
N THR A 60 24.97 -29.70 33.68
CA THR A 60 24.66 -31.09 34.05
C THR A 60 24.20 -31.26 35.50
N ASP A 61 24.21 -30.19 36.30
CA ASP A 61 24.02 -30.25 37.75
C ASP A 61 22.56 -30.06 38.19
N LEU A 62 21.65 -29.72 37.27
CA LEU A 62 20.24 -29.50 37.56
C LEU A 62 19.34 -30.63 37.03
N PRO A 63 18.39 -31.16 37.85
CA PRO A 63 17.45 -32.16 37.36
C PRO A 63 16.51 -31.54 36.30
N PRO A 64 16.11 -32.31 35.27
CA PRO A 64 15.25 -31.81 34.20
C PRO A 64 13.89 -31.31 34.71
N PRO A 65 13.29 -30.30 34.08
CA PRO A 65 13.68 -29.72 32.79
C PRO A 65 14.78 -28.65 32.89
N ALA A 66 15.73 -28.69 31.94
CA ALA A 66 16.78 -27.68 31.82
C ALA A 66 16.16 -26.27 31.68
N ALA A 67 16.72 -25.31 32.41
CA ALA A 67 16.28 -23.93 32.35
C ALA A 67 16.54 -23.33 30.95
N VAL A 68 15.59 -22.57 30.42
CA VAL A 68 15.78 -21.83 29.16
C VAL A 68 16.59 -20.58 29.47
N THR A 69 17.77 -20.45 28.87
CA THR A 69 18.68 -19.31 29.08
C THR A 69 18.42 -18.19 28.10
N ASP A 70 17.99 -18.53 26.88
CA ASP A 70 17.71 -17.54 25.83
C ASP A 70 16.64 -18.03 24.85
N VAL A 71 15.90 -17.08 24.29
CA VAL A 71 14.90 -17.33 23.23
C VAL A 71 15.19 -16.38 22.08
N SER A 72 15.57 -16.95 20.95
CA SER A 72 15.80 -16.22 19.70
C SER A 72 14.88 -16.73 18.60
N PHE A 73 14.77 -15.94 17.55
CA PHE A 73 14.02 -16.28 16.35
C PHE A 73 14.96 -16.48 15.17
N ARG A 74 14.58 -17.38 14.27
CA ARG A 74 15.24 -17.64 12.99
C ARG A 74 14.21 -17.56 11.87
N LEU A 75 14.46 -16.73 10.87
CA LEU A 75 13.77 -16.78 9.59
C LEU A 75 14.61 -17.60 8.61
N PHE A 76 13.97 -18.54 7.91
CA PHE A 76 14.64 -19.41 6.95
C PHE A 76 13.83 -19.52 5.66
N CYS A 77 14.44 -19.20 4.52
CA CYS A 77 13.86 -19.51 3.21
C CYS A 77 14.48 -20.78 2.65
N GLU A 78 13.67 -21.82 2.47
CA GLU A 78 14.15 -23.09 1.95
C GLU A 78 14.66 -22.99 0.50
N GLU A 79 14.05 -22.12 -0.31
CA GLU A 79 14.37 -21.97 -1.73
C GLU A 79 15.71 -21.25 -1.94
N THR A 80 15.95 -20.14 -1.25
CA THR A 80 17.15 -19.33 -1.44
C THR A 80 18.29 -19.69 -0.46
N LYS A 81 17.99 -20.51 0.55
CA LYS A 81 18.88 -20.84 1.68
C LYS A 81 19.32 -19.60 2.48
N ASP A 82 18.61 -18.49 2.34
CA ASP A 82 18.86 -17.29 3.13
C ASP A 82 18.32 -17.47 4.56
N GLU A 83 19.10 -17.00 5.53
CA GLU A 83 18.74 -17.07 6.94
C GLU A 83 18.99 -15.75 7.67
N VAL A 84 18.09 -15.41 8.58
CA VAL A 84 18.19 -14.24 9.47
C VAL A 84 17.90 -14.67 10.89
N PHE A 85 18.72 -14.23 11.84
CA PHE A 85 18.59 -14.50 13.27
C PHE A 85 18.38 -13.20 14.03
N GLY A 86 17.54 -13.21 15.07
CA GLY A 86 17.28 -12.03 15.89
C GLY A 86 16.20 -12.23 16.95
N SER A 87 15.92 -11.19 17.72
CA SER A 87 14.87 -11.16 18.74
C SER A 87 13.60 -10.41 18.29
N ASP A 88 13.73 -9.47 17.35
CA ASP A 88 12.62 -8.70 16.79
C ASP A 88 12.24 -9.20 15.38
N VAL A 89 11.07 -9.84 15.30
CA VAL A 89 10.53 -10.40 14.05
C VAL A 89 10.32 -9.34 12.97
N SER A 90 9.97 -8.10 13.33
CA SER A 90 9.72 -7.02 12.36
C SER A 90 11.00 -6.59 11.65
N VAL A 91 12.09 -6.45 12.42
CA VAL A 91 13.42 -6.14 11.89
C VAL A 91 13.94 -7.28 11.04
N MET A 92 13.78 -8.53 11.52
CA MET A 92 14.19 -9.72 10.77
C MET A 92 13.43 -9.86 9.44
N LEU A 93 12.12 -9.58 9.43
CA LEU A 93 11.31 -9.59 8.21
C LEU A 93 11.81 -8.55 7.20
N LYS A 94 12.20 -7.37 7.66
CA LYS A 94 12.77 -6.32 6.81
C LYS A 94 14.13 -6.75 6.22
N ASP A 95 15.01 -7.35 7.03
CA ASP A 95 16.31 -7.85 6.55
C ASP A 95 16.14 -8.99 5.53
N MET A 96 15.27 -9.97 5.85
CA MET A 96 14.99 -11.09 4.96
C MET A 96 14.46 -10.62 3.59
N ARG A 97 13.53 -9.65 3.59
CA ARG A 97 13.03 -9.03 2.36
C ARG A 97 14.12 -8.29 1.59
N SER A 98 14.97 -7.52 2.27
CA SER A 98 16.09 -6.81 1.64
C SER A 98 17.06 -7.78 0.95
N ARG A 99 17.31 -8.95 1.56
CA ARG A 99 18.14 -10.01 0.94
C ARG A 99 17.47 -10.61 -0.29
N LEU A 100 16.17 -10.88 -0.23
CA LEU A 100 15.41 -11.37 -1.38
C LEU A 100 15.36 -10.32 -2.50
N ASP A 101 15.06 -9.05 -2.19
CA ASP A 101 15.07 -7.93 -3.13
C ASP A 101 16.43 -7.82 -3.86
N LYS A 102 17.54 -7.90 -3.11
CA LYS A 102 18.90 -7.90 -3.69
C LYS A 102 19.16 -9.12 -4.59
N ARG A 103 18.75 -10.31 -4.14
CA ARG A 103 18.95 -11.57 -4.88
C ARG A 103 18.19 -11.57 -6.21
N PHE A 104 16.98 -11.01 -6.21
CA PHE A 104 16.14 -10.85 -7.40
C PHE A 104 16.40 -9.53 -8.16
N ARG A 105 17.41 -8.76 -7.75
CA ARG A 105 17.86 -7.50 -8.38
C ARG A 105 16.74 -6.46 -8.56
N ILE A 106 15.75 -6.45 -7.66
CA ILE A 106 14.64 -5.50 -7.74
C ILE A 106 15.06 -4.20 -7.05
N THR A 107 15.08 -3.10 -7.80
CA THR A 107 15.32 -1.77 -7.24
C THR A 107 13.99 -1.05 -7.04
N TRP A 108 13.62 -0.84 -5.79
CA TRP A 108 12.39 -0.14 -5.41
C TRP A 108 12.63 1.36 -5.28
N LYS A 109 11.80 2.17 -5.95
CA LYS A 109 11.76 3.63 -5.84
C LYS A 109 10.43 4.08 -5.24
N PRO A 110 10.39 5.12 -4.39
CA PRO A 110 9.16 5.58 -3.77
C PRO A 110 8.30 6.39 -4.75
N TRP A 111 7.00 6.13 -4.76
CA TRP A 111 6.00 6.75 -5.64
C TRP A 111 4.72 7.05 -4.84
N PHE A 112 3.94 8.04 -5.28
CA PHE A 112 2.61 8.33 -4.75
C PHE A 112 1.55 7.83 -5.72
N LEU A 113 0.60 7.06 -5.21
CA LEU A 113 -0.61 6.68 -5.93
C LEU A 113 -1.73 7.65 -5.58
N VAL A 114 -2.06 8.55 -6.51
CA VAL A 114 -3.01 9.64 -6.29
C VAL A 114 -4.42 9.21 -6.66
N LYS A 115 -5.35 9.52 -5.77
CA LYS A 115 -6.78 9.24 -5.88
C LYS A 115 -7.58 10.52 -5.72
N ILE A 116 -8.60 10.66 -6.55
CA ILE A 116 -9.61 11.69 -6.39
C ILE A 116 -10.92 10.96 -6.14
N ASP A 117 -11.42 11.09 -4.91
CA ASP A 117 -12.69 10.53 -4.51
C ASP A 117 -13.73 11.64 -4.39
N PRO A 118 -15.01 11.36 -4.69
CA PRO A 118 -16.08 12.27 -4.31
C PRO A 118 -16.11 12.38 -2.78
N ALA A 119 -16.28 13.60 -2.27
CA ALA A 119 -16.39 13.83 -0.83
C ALA A 119 -17.60 13.04 -0.29
N ARG A 120 -17.37 12.17 0.70
CA ARG A 120 -18.46 11.39 1.31
C ARG A 120 -19.20 12.26 2.33
N ILE A 121 -20.52 12.29 2.20
CA ILE A 121 -21.43 12.98 3.11
C ILE A 121 -21.60 12.11 4.37
N TYR A 122 -20.68 12.21 5.31
CA TYR A 122 -20.99 11.88 6.71
C TYR A 122 -20.99 13.23 7.44
N GLU A 123 -22.15 13.60 8.00
CA GLU A 123 -22.41 14.87 8.73
C GLU A 123 -22.81 16.11 7.91
N GLY A 124 -23.64 15.96 6.87
CA GLY A 124 -24.46 17.08 6.37
C GLY A 124 -23.74 18.19 5.57
N SER A 125 -22.45 18.05 5.30
CA SER A 125 -21.70 18.92 4.38
C SER A 125 -20.71 18.07 3.57
N GLY A 126 -21.15 17.61 2.39
CA GLY A 126 -20.34 16.73 1.56
C GLY A 126 -20.65 16.90 0.08
N SER A 127 -20.51 18.12 -0.44
CA SER A 127 -20.39 18.34 -1.88
C SER A 127 -18.92 18.54 -2.25
N GLY A 128 -18.50 17.98 -3.39
CA GLY A 128 -17.18 18.21 -3.97
C GLY A 128 -16.30 16.97 -4.08
N LEU A 129 -14.99 17.20 -4.10
CA LEU A 129 -13.95 16.22 -4.37
C LEU A 129 -12.93 16.24 -3.22
N THR A 130 -12.26 15.13 -3.00
CA THR A 130 -11.14 15.01 -2.06
C THR A 130 -9.97 14.36 -2.77
N ILE A 131 -8.80 15.00 -2.69
CA ILE A 131 -7.54 14.40 -3.12
C ILE A 131 -6.98 13.60 -1.94
N SER A 132 -6.59 12.36 -2.20
CA SER A 132 -5.79 11.56 -1.28
C SER A 132 -4.70 10.82 -2.05
N TRP A 133 -3.63 10.45 -1.38
CA TRP A 133 -2.58 9.65 -1.97
C TRP A 133 -2.08 8.58 -1.01
N GLU A 134 -1.57 7.49 -1.57
CA GLU A 134 -0.95 6.40 -0.84
C GLU A 134 0.51 6.25 -1.27
N ASP A 135 1.38 6.00 -0.31
CA ASP A 135 2.78 5.68 -0.58
C ASP A 135 2.87 4.27 -1.17
N ILE A 136 3.45 4.18 -2.35
CA ILE A 136 3.74 2.93 -3.06
C ILE A 136 5.20 2.90 -3.47
N GLU A 137 5.68 1.74 -3.88
CA GLU A 137 7.01 1.60 -4.45
C GLU A 137 6.93 1.02 -5.86
N ARG A 138 7.69 1.62 -6.77
CA ARG A 138 7.87 1.17 -8.14
C ARG A 138 9.18 0.40 -8.23
N GLY A 139 9.09 -0.87 -8.59
CA GLY A 139 10.23 -1.73 -8.84
C GLY A 139 10.47 -1.88 -10.34
N GLU A 140 11.72 -2.03 -10.74
CA GLU A 140 12.06 -2.59 -12.06
C GLU A 140 12.66 -3.97 -11.82
N ALA A 141 12.06 -4.98 -12.44
CA ALA A 141 12.54 -6.35 -12.39
C ALA A 141 13.60 -6.59 -13.47
N TYR A 142 14.28 -7.74 -13.41
CA TYR A 142 15.40 -8.07 -14.31
C TYR A 142 15.02 -8.11 -15.80
N ASP A 143 13.75 -8.42 -16.10
CA ASP A 143 13.16 -8.46 -17.44
C ASP A 143 12.74 -7.07 -17.98
N GLY A 144 13.03 -6.00 -17.24
CA GLY A 144 12.54 -4.65 -17.53
C GLY A 144 11.06 -4.45 -17.24
N SER A 145 10.37 -5.43 -16.65
CA SER A 145 8.99 -5.28 -16.24
C SER A 145 8.91 -4.38 -15.01
N VAL A 146 7.86 -3.54 -15.01
CA VAL A 146 7.63 -2.60 -13.93
C VAL A 146 6.71 -3.25 -12.92
N LEU A 147 7.11 -3.23 -11.66
CA LEU A 147 6.39 -3.75 -10.52
C LEU A 147 5.87 -2.63 -9.64
N MET A 148 4.75 -2.89 -8.98
CA MET A 148 4.16 -2.03 -7.95
C MET A 148 4.09 -2.80 -6.64
N ARG A 149 4.67 -2.24 -5.57
CA ARG A 149 4.57 -2.72 -4.20
C ARG A 149 3.72 -1.75 -3.38
N ARG A 150 2.66 -2.28 -2.77
CA ARG A 150 1.69 -1.50 -1.97
C ARG A 150 1.51 -2.12 -0.59
N TRP A 151 1.40 -1.28 0.43
CA TRP A 151 1.08 -1.72 1.78
C TRP A 151 -0.43 -1.96 1.93
N ASP A 152 -0.80 -3.19 2.24
CA ASP A 152 -2.14 -3.61 2.58
C ASP A 152 -2.31 -3.63 4.10
N ARG A 153 -3.07 -2.65 4.60
CA ARG A 153 -3.41 -2.54 6.02
C ARG A 153 -4.32 -3.67 6.51
N TYR A 154 -5.03 -4.35 5.61
CA TYR A 154 -5.99 -5.41 5.92
C TYR A 154 -5.43 -6.80 5.63
N ALA A 155 -4.13 -6.90 5.33
CA ALA A 155 -3.50 -8.20 5.16
C ALA A 155 -3.69 -9.05 6.42
N GLN A 156 -3.91 -10.36 6.22
CA GLN A 156 -4.01 -11.32 7.32
C GLN A 156 -2.71 -11.34 8.12
N LEU A 157 -2.79 -11.63 9.41
CA LEU A 157 -1.68 -11.60 10.37
C LEU A 157 -0.44 -12.40 9.89
N HIS A 158 -0.66 -13.47 9.13
CA HIS A 158 0.37 -14.38 8.63
C HIS A 158 0.76 -14.13 7.15
N SER A 159 0.24 -13.05 6.56
CA SER A 159 0.51 -12.69 5.16
C SER A 159 1.38 -11.45 5.08
N SER A 160 2.12 -11.31 3.97
CA SER A 160 2.87 -10.07 3.75
C SER A 160 1.91 -8.90 3.58
N HIS A 161 1.99 -7.93 4.48
CA HIS A 161 1.36 -6.63 4.30
C HIS A 161 1.83 -5.92 3.04
N TRP A 162 3.04 -6.19 2.54
CA TRP A 162 3.46 -5.71 1.24
C TRP A 162 2.99 -6.67 0.16
N LYS A 163 2.09 -6.19 -0.70
CA LYS A 163 1.60 -6.90 -1.87
C LYS A 163 2.33 -6.40 -3.11
N VAL A 164 2.94 -7.32 -3.84
CA VAL A 164 3.59 -7.00 -5.12
C VAL A 164 2.64 -7.37 -6.25
N SER A 165 2.50 -6.46 -7.21
CA SER A 165 1.66 -6.63 -8.39
C SER A 165 2.37 -6.04 -9.61
N THR A 166 1.95 -6.43 -10.81
CA THR A 166 2.42 -5.77 -12.04
C THR A 166 2.01 -4.31 -12.04
N TRP A 167 2.86 -3.42 -12.54
CA TRP A 167 2.49 -2.03 -12.75
C TRP A 167 1.29 -1.95 -13.69
N PRO A 168 0.21 -1.28 -13.30
CA PRO A 168 -0.98 -1.21 -14.13
C PRO A 168 -0.69 -0.37 -15.38
N LYS A 169 -1.16 -0.84 -16.55
CA LYS A 169 -1.03 -0.11 -17.82
C LYS A 169 -1.82 1.21 -17.79
N ASN A 170 -2.96 1.20 -17.12
CA ASN A 170 -3.80 2.36 -16.89
C ASN A 170 -4.17 2.40 -15.41
N PHE A 171 -3.90 3.52 -14.75
CA PHE A 171 -4.37 3.76 -13.38
C PHE A 171 -5.84 4.14 -13.32
N ILE A 172 -6.47 4.37 -14.48
CA ILE A 172 -7.90 4.70 -14.61
C ILE A 172 -8.74 3.44 -14.37
N GLU A 173 -8.82 3.04 -13.11
CA GLU A 173 -9.75 2.01 -12.65
C GLU A 173 -10.98 2.69 -12.08
N LYS A 174 -12.14 2.41 -12.70
CA LYS A 174 -13.50 2.69 -12.21
C LYS A 174 -13.61 3.97 -11.35
N ASN A 175 -13.36 5.12 -11.99
CA ASN A 175 -13.65 6.48 -11.50
C ASN A 175 -12.85 7.02 -10.31
N LYS A 176 -11.69 6.47 -9.91
CA LYS A 176 -11.05 6.88 -8.62
C LYS A 176 -9.53 7.00 -8.58
N MET A 177 -8.80 6.33 -9.47
CA MET A 177 -7.34 6.37 -9.50
C MET A 177 -6.89 7.07 -10.79
N LEU A 178 -6.05 8.10 -10.66
CA LEU A 178 -5.76 9.01 -11.77
C LEU A 178 -4.29 8.99 -12.18
N ALA A 179 -3.37 8.85 -11.23
CA ALA A 179 -1.95 8.92 -11.53
C ALA A 179 -1.09 8.23 -10.48
N ALA A 180 0.03 7.66 -10.94
CA ALA A 180 1.18 7.38 -10.10
C ALA A 180 2.25 8.42 -10.43
N ILE A 181 2.74 9.11 -9.41
CA ILE A 181 3.80 10.13 -9.53
C ILE A 181 4.99 9.74 -8.68
N GLU A 182 6.19 10.15 -9.07
CA GLU A 182 7.38 9.87 -8.27
C GLU A 182 7.33 10.63 -6.94
N ALA A 183 7.75 9.99 -5.84
CA ALA A 183 7.69 10.59 -4.52
C ALA A 183 8.88 11.52 -4.26
N THR A 184 8.86 12.69 -4.90
CA THR A 184 9.83 13.77 -4.64
C THR A 184 9.26 14.77 -3.64
N PRO A 185 10.12 15.55 -2.93
CA PRO A 185 9.67 16.62 -2.04
C PRO A 185 8.78 17.65 -2.75
N GLU A 186 9.10 17.99 -4.00
CA GLU A 186 8.36 18.96 -4.81
C GLU A 186 6.97 18.41 -5.16
N ASN A 187 6.88 17.14 -5.55
CA ASN A 187 5.61 16.49 -5.85
C ASN A 187 4.71 16.37 -4.62
N ARG A 188 5.30 16.09 -3.45
CA ARG A 188 4.55 16.09 -2.19
C ARG A 188 3.99 17.48 -1.89
N ALA A 189 4.82 18.53 -1.98
CA ALA A 189 4.38 19.90 -1.74
C ALA A 189 3.25 20.33 -2.71
N ALA A 190 3.35 19.92 -3.99
CA ALA A 190 2.30 20.18 -4.97
C ALA A 190 0.98 19.47 -4.63
N LEU A 191 1.03 18.21 -4.17
CA LEU A 191 -0.15 17.46 -3.74
C LEU A 191 -0.81 18.08 -2.50
N GLU A 192 0.00 18.51 -1.53
CA GLU A 192 -0.47 19.19 -0.32
C GLU A 192 -1.14 20.53 -0.67
N LEU A 193 -0.49 21.35 -1.52
CA LEU A 193 -1.07 22.60 -2.00
C LEU A 193 -2.40 22.38 -2.73
N ALA A 194 -2.46 21.37 -3.60
CA ALA A 194 -3.67 21.04 -4.35
C ALA A 194 -4.82 20.62 -3.42
N ARG A 195 -4.52 19.83 -2.37
CA ARG A 195 -5.51 19.45 -1.35
C ARG A 195 -6.03 20.69 -0.63
N ASP A 196 -5.14 21.57 -0.20
CA ASP A 196 -5.51 22.78 0.56
C ASP A 196 -6.35 23.74 -0.29
N GLN A 197 -6.04 23.87 -1.59
CA GLN A 197 -6.85 24.64 -2.54
C GLN A 197 -8.26 24.04 -2.73
N ILE A 198 -8.38 22.71 -2.78
CA ILE A 198 -9.69 22.04 -2.87
C ILE A 198 -10.50 22.26 -1.60
N ASP A 199 -9.88 22.19 -0.43
CA ASP A 199 -10.57 22.43 0.83
C ASP A 199 -11.03 23.88 0.95
N GLU A 200 -10.23 24.84 0.47
CA GLU A 200 -10.65 26.25 0.37
C GLU A 200 -11.82 26.43 -0.59
N LEU A 201 -11.77 25.82 -1.78
CA LEU A 201 -12.88 25.85 -2.75
C LEU A 201 -14.15 25.25 -2.15
N ARG A 202 -14.04 24.14 -1.39
CA ARG A 202 -15.17 23.54 -0.68
C ARG A 202 -15.75 24.49 0.35
N ARG A 203 -14.92 25.18 1.13
CA ARG A 203 -15.36 26.17 2.12
C ARG A 203 -16.16 27.30 1.45
N VAL A 204 -15.63 27.86 0.37
CA VAL A 204 -16.28 28.95 -0.39
C VAL A 204 -17.60 28.48 -1.02
N LEU A 205 -17.63 27.25 -1.56
CA LEU A 205 -18.86 26.67 -2.13
C LEU A 205 -19.93 26.46 -1.07
N VAL A 206 -19.57 25.94 0.11
CA VAL A 206 -20.50 25.77 1.23
C VAL A 206 -21.05 27.14 1.68
N GLU A 207 -20.21 28.18 1.72
CA GLU A 207 -20.65 29.52 2.08
C GLU A 207 -21.61 30.12 1.04
N ARG A 208 -21.31 29.99 -0.25
CA ARG A 208 -22.15 30.53 -1.35
C ARG A 208 -23.47 29.79 -1.54
N VAL A 209 -23.49 28.48 -1.29
CA VAL A 209 -24.71 27.65 -1.35
C VAL A 209 -25.39 27.59 0.02
N GLY A 210 -24.87 28.33 1.00
CA GLY A 210 -25.46 28.43 2.33
C GLY A 210 -26.79 29.20 2.32
N PRO A 211 -27.70 28.90 3.27
CA PRO A 211 -29.03 29.51 3.32
C PRO A 211 -29.00 31.04 3.31
N LYS A 212 -28.04 31.65 4.02
CA LYS A 212 -27.88 33.11 4.12
C LYS A 212 -27.62 33.77 2.76
N PHE A 213 -26.74 33.17 1.95
CA PHE A 213 -26.37 33.74 0.65
C PHE A 213 -27.46 33.47 -0.40
N ILE A 214 -28.14 32.32 -0.31
CA ILE A 214 -29.34 32.03 -1.10
C ILE A 214 -30.44 33.03 -0.78
N GLU A 215 -30.75 33.27 0.50
CA GLU A 215 -31.75 34.25 0.91
C GLU A 215 -31.38 35.68 0.49
N GLN A 216 -30.10 36.06 0.59
CA GLN A 216 -29.62 37.36 0.11
C GLN A 216 -29.80 37.48 -1.41
N THR A 217 -29.42 36.45 -2.17
CA THR A 217 -29.58 36.42 -3.63
C THR A 217 -31.06 36.47 -4.03
N LEU A 218 -31.92 35.72 -3.35
CA LEU A 218 -33.37 35.76 -3.54
C LEU A 218 -33.95 37.13 -3.18
N ARG A 219 -33.52 37.77 -2.10
CA ARG A 219 -33.91 39.14 -1.75
C ARG A 219 -33.46 40.15 -2.79
N THR A 220 -32.25 40.01 -3.34
CA THR A 220 -31.76 40.88 -4.42
C THR A 220 -32.56 40.67 -5.71
N LEU A 221 -32.93 39.44 -6.05
CA LEU A 221 -33.79 39.14 -7.21
C LEU A 221 -35.22 39.66 -7.02
N MET A 222 -35.81 39.50 -5.83
CA MET A 222 -37.14 40.04 -5.51
C MET A 222 -37.12 41.58 -5.41
N GLY A 223 -36.04 42.18 -4.90
CA GLY A 223 -35.84 43.63 -4.87
C GLY A 223 -35.56 44.22 -6.25
N GLY A 224 -34.92 43.47 -7.15
CA GLY A 224 -34.74 43.82 -8.56
C GLY A 224 -36.01 43.63 -9.41
N GLY A 225 -37.00 42.87 -8.92
CA GLY A 225 -38.31 42.74 -9.55
C GLY A 225 -39.09 44.06 -9.64
N ASN A 226 -38.82 45.03 -8.76
CA ASN A 226 -39.41 46.36 -8.85
C ASN A 226 -38.81 47.22 -9.97
N PHE A 227 -37.60 46.90 -10.45
CA PHE A 227 -36.98 47.61 -11.58
C PHE A 227 -37.60 47.16 -12.93
N LEU A 228 -37.99 45.89 -13.05
CA LEU A 228 -38.64 45.36 -14.24
C LEU A 228 -40.13 45.72 -14.34
N LEU A 229 -40.79 46.01 -13.21
CA LEU A 229 -42.19 46.44 -13.20
C LEU A 229 -42.37 47.96 -13.39
N GLN A 230 -41.38 48.79 -13.08
CA GLN A 230 -41.44 50.23 -13.37
C GLN A 230 -41.30 50.54 -14.86
N HIS A 231 -40.54 49.73 -15.62
CA HIS A 231 -40.38 49.94 -17.06
C HIS A 231 -41.56 49.46 -17.92
N HIS A 232 -42.60 48.88 -17.33
CA HIS A 232 -43.84 48.55 -18.03
C HIS A 232 -45.02 49.49 -17.70
N ALA A 233 -44.84 50.44 -16.78
CA ALA A 233 -45.88 51.40 -16.41
C ALA A 233 -45.77 52.76 -17.14
N ASP A 234 -44.67 53.00 -17.85
CA ASP A 234 -44.42 54.24 -18.63
C ASP A 234 -44.69 54.07 -20.15
N ASP A 235 -45.27 52.93 -20.56
CA ASP A 235 -45.59 52.59 -21.96
C ASP A 235 -47.13 52.42 -22.21
N GLU A 236 -47.98 53.08 -21.41
CA GLU A 236 -49.41 53.30 -21.73
C GLU A 236 -49.76 54.78 -21.97
#